data_AF-A0A516P5F0-F1
#
_entry.id   AF-A0A516P5F0-F1
#
_cell.length_a   1.000
_cell.length_b   1.000
_cell.length_c   1.000
_cell.angle_alpha   90.00
_cell.angle_beta   90.00
_cell.angle_gamma   90.00
#
_symmetry.space_group_name_H-M   'P 1'
#
loop_
_entity.id
_entity.type
_entity.pdbx_description
1 polymer ?
#
loop_
_entity_poly.entity_id
_entity_poly.type
_entity_poly.pdbx_seq_one_letter_code
_entity_poly.pdbx_strand_id
1 'polypeptide(L)'
;MKKLFLASAIALFATVSAQEYKPAAGDVTVDLGVSGGLGNTSIGLADGGAAFKVRYFKTDKLAYRFTMVLANNSDTDNSVTNVVSKDNDFALGLGFGAEKHFTGTDRLSPYVGGDIMIGYASQSSKSTFTPTSGTAVVSEVKGPNTFGAGVRGVFGADYYFAKRVFLGVEAGLSLMYSSEGDTTTSLTGSPDVTVKGGSNFNISPSVVTGIRIGYAF
;
A
#
# COMPACT_ATOMS: atom_id res chain seq x y z
N MET A 1 19.82 -19.80 3.88
CA MET A 1 18.72 -20.08 4.82
C MET A 1 18.59 -18.91 5.79
N LYS A 2 17.46 -18.20 5.75
CA LYS A 2 16.90 -17.27 6.76
C LYS A 2 15.61 -16.70 6.15
N LYS A 3 14.51 -17.47 6.23
CA LYS A 3 13.17 -16.97 5.93
C LYS A 3 12.57 -16.56 7.27
N LEU A 4 12.50 -15.26 7.51
CA LEU A 4 12.02 -14.70 8.76
C LEU A 4 10.49 -14.69 8.75
N PHE A 5 9.94 -15.14 9.88
CA PHE A 5 8.55 -15.29 10.25
C PHE A 5 7.68 -14.07 9.97
N LEU A 6 6.50 -14.29 9.40
CA LEU A 6 5.35 -13.40 9.59
C LEU A 6 4.05 -14.23 9.65
N ALA A 7 3.95 -15.04 10.69
CA ALA A 7 2.76 -15.81 11.01
C ALA A 7 2.51 -15.74 12.52
N SER A 8 2.11 -14.57 13.03
CA SER A 8 1.59 -14.46 14.40
C SER A 8 0.94 -13.10 14.63
N ALA A 9 -0.39 -13.02 14.43
CA ALA A 9 -1.32 -12.16 15.18
C ALA A 9 -2.74 -12.30 14.62
N ILE A 10 -3.34 -13.49 14.64
CA ILE A 10 -4.80 -13.64 14.54
C ILE A 10 -5.23 -14.57 15.66
N ALA A 11 -5.38 -14.00 16.84
CA ALA A 11 -6.05 -14.65 17.96
C ALA A 11 -6.96 -13.62 18.60
N LEU A 12 -8.17 -13.45 18.06
CA LEU A 12 -9.25 -12.76 18.73
C LEU A 12 -10.50 -13.64 18.67
N PHE A 13 -11.03 -13.88 19.86
CA PHE A 13 -12.12 -14.75 20.23
C PHE A 13 -13.41 -14.35 19.51
N ALA A 14 -14.14 -15.32 18.96
CA ALA A 14 -15.52 -15.11 18.53
C ALA A 14 -16.41 -16.24 19.08
N THR A 15 -17.18 -15.93 20.12
CA THR A 15 -18.42 -16.65 20.46
C THR A 15 -19.55 -16.06 19.60
N VAL A 16 -20.02 -16.80 18.60
CA VAL A 16 -21.08 -16.36 17.68
C VAL A 16 -22.46 -16.80 18.21
N SER A 17 -23.39 -15.86 18.38
CA SER A 17 -24.83 -16.14 18.46
C SER A 17 -25.64 -15.05 17.75
N ALA A 18 -26.78 -15.44 17.17
CA ALA A 18 -27.65 -14.76 16.19
C ALA A 18 -27.09 -14.65 14.75
N GLN A 19 -27.96 -14.86 13.75
CA GLN A 19 -27.62 -14.96 12.32
C GLN A 19 -27.32 -13.57 11.71
N GLU A 20 -26.31 -12.89 12.23
CA GLU A 20 -25.91 -11.58 11.74
C GLU A 20 -24.88 -11.73 10.61
N TYR A 21 -25.23 -11.25 9.43
CA TYR A 21 -24.33 -11.28 8.27
C TYR A 21 -23.27 -10.18 8.37
N LYS A 22 -23.68 -9.00 8.85
CA LYS A 22 -22.87 -7.78 8.92
C LYS A 22 -22.09 -7.68 10.24
N PRO A 23 -21.06 -6.83 10.29
CA PRO A 23 -20.38 -6.45 11.52
C PRO A 23 -21.32 -5.65 12.43
N ALA A 24 -21.27 -5.93 13.72
CA ALA A 24 -21.92 -5.16 14.78
C ALA A 24 -20.92 -4.22 15.46
N ALA A 25 -21.41 -3.34 16.33
CA ALA A 25 -20.55 -2.56 17.21
C ALA A 25 -19.56 -3.45 17.99
N GLY A 26 -18.27 -3.14 17.89
CA GLY A 26 -17.16 -3.88 18.48
C GLY A 26 -16.40 -4.77 17.48
N ASP A 27 -17.00 -5.11 16.35
CA ASP A 27 -16.40 -6.02 15.37
C ASP A 27 -15.22 -5.38 14.63
N VAL A 28 -14.27 -6.23 14.25
CA VAL A 28 -13.13 -5.85 13.41
C VAL A 28 -13.26 -6.57 12.07
N THR A 29 -13.15 -5.85 10.97
CA THR A 29 -13.06 -6.46 9.64
C THR A 29 -11.65 -6.37 9.09
N VAL A 30 -11.23 -7.43 8.41
CA VAL A 30 -10.02 -7.44 7.57
C VAL A 30 -10.45 -7.63 6.13
N ASP A 31 -9.86 -6.85 5.24
CA ASP A 31 -10.18 -6.79 3.82
C ASP A 31 -8.91 -7.02 2.98
N LEU A 32 -9.02 -7.98 2.05
CA LEU A 32 -7.99 -8.40 1.12
C LEU A 32 -8.53 -8.26 -0.31
N GLY A 33 -7.80 -7.55 -1.19
CA GLY A 33 -8.15 -7.49 -2.61
C GLY A 33 -7.93 -8.84 -3.31
N VAL A 34 -8.90 -9.28 -4.11
CA VAL A 34 -8.82 -10.49 -4.96
C VAL A 34 -8.59 -10.04 -6.41
N SER A 35 -7.39 -10.34 -6.94
CA SER A 35 -6.84 -10.09 -8.29
C SER A 35 -7.27 -8.82 -9.07
N GLY A 36 -6.29 -8.05 -9.58
CA GLY A 36 -6.53 -6.87 -10.42
C GLY A 36 -6.85 -5.58 -9.67
N GLY A 37 -6.65 -5.54 -8.35
CA GLY A 37 -6.81 -4.31 -7.58
C GLY A 37 -6.47 -4.43 -6.10
N LEU A 38 -5.18 -4.60 -5.79
CA LEU A 38 -4.64 -4.14 -4.50
C LEU A 38 -4.03 -2.76 -4.78
N GLY A 39 -4.70 -1.70 -4.34
CA GLY A 39 -4.02 -0.40 -4.22
C GLY A 39 -3.65 0.31 -5.53
N ASN A 40 -4.51 0.37 -6.56
CA ASN A 40 -4.41 1.47 -7.53
C ASN A 40 -4.90 2.81 -6.92
N THR A 41 -4.47 3.06 -5.69
CA THR A 41 -4.40 4.40 -5.15
C THR A 41 -3.13 4.96 -5.75
N SER A 42 -3.26 5.96 -6.63
CA SER A 42 -2.17 6.68 -7.27
C SER A 42 -1.36 7.51 -6.26
N ILE A 43 -0.88 6.89 -5.20
CA ILE A 43 0.39 7.24 -4.58
C ILE A 43 1.39 6.48 -5.46
N GLY A 44 2.38 7.16 -6.05
CA GLY A 44 3.39 6.48 -6.85
C GLY A 44 4.16 5.48 -5.99
N LEU A 45 3.70 4.24 -5.94
CA LEU A 45 4.30 3.14 -5.21
C LEU A 45 4.79 2.13 -6.25
N ALA A 46 5.96 1.56 -6.02
CA ALA A 46 6.57 0.58 -6.91
C ALA A 46 5.62 -0.60 -7.17
N ASP A 47 5.61 -1.09 -8.41
CA ASP A 47 4.83 -2.26 -8.84
C ASP A 47 5.04 -3.44 -7.87
N GLY A 48 3.94 -4.11 -7.47
CA GLY A 48 3.99 -5.33 -6.64
C GLY A 48 3.73 -5.16 -5.14
N GLY A 49 3.13 -4.05 -4.69
CA GLY A 49 2.78 -3.84 -3.28
C GLY A 49 1.62 -4.71 -2.76
N ALA A 50 1.72 -5.16 -1.50
CA ALA A 50 0.61 -5.72 -0.74
C ALA A 50 -0.14 -4.61 0.01
N ALA A 51 -1.47 -4.59 -0.11
CA ALA A 51 -2.33 -3.66 0.60
C ALA A 51 -3.20 -4.40 1.63
N PHE A 52 -3.25 -3.86 2.84
CA PHE A 52 -4.05 -4.38 3.95
C PHE A 52 -5.01 -3.29 4.41
N LYS A 53 -6.29 -3.63 4.57
CA LYS A 53 -7.27 -2.74 5.18
C LYS A 53 -7.92 -3.43 6.38
N VAL A 54 -7.98 -2.69 7.47
CA VAL A 54 -8.64 -3.10 8.71
C VAL A 54 -9.67 -2.05 9.08
N ARG A 55 -10.83 -2.48 9.57
CA ARG A 55 -11.85 -1.57 10.06
C ARG A 55 -12.37 -2.01 11.40
N TYR A 56 -12.54 -1.07 12.32
CA TYR A 56 -13.14 -1.30 13.63
C TYR A 56 -14.49 -0.59 13.70
N PHE A 57 -15.56 -1.34 13.92
CA PHE A 57 -16.92 -0.83 14.01
C PHE A 57 -17.17 -0.28 15.41
N LYS A 58 -17.12 1.06 15.56
CA LYS A 58 -17.48 1.71 16.82
C LYS A 58 -18.99 1.59 17.10
N THR A 59 -19.79 1.64 16.05
CA THR A 59 -21.23 1.35 16.07
C THR A 59 -21.58 0.57 14.80
N ASP A 60 -22.81 0.03 14.72
CA ASP A 60 -23.32 -0.68 13.53
C ASP A 60 -23.28 0.18 12.24
N LYS A 61 -23.11 1.50 12.38
CA LYS A 61 -23.08 2.45 11.27
C LYS A 61 -21.81 3.27 11.17
N LEU A 62 -20.85 3.13 12.09
CA LEU A 62 -19.64 3.93 12.11
C LEU A 62 -18.43 3.04 12.34
N ALA A 63 -17.48 3.06 11.42
CA ALA A 63 -16.22 2.34 11.54
C ALA A 63 -15.02 3.27 11.38
N TYR A 64 -13.97 3.02 12.15
CA TYR A 64 -12.64 3.58 11.90
C TYR A 64 -11.88 2.65 10.97
N ARG A 65 -11.16 3.20 10.01
CA ARG A 65 -10.44 2.43 9.00
C ARG A 65 -8.95 2.73 9.03
N PHE A 66 -8.17 1.69 8.86
CA PHE A 66 -6.73 1.73 8.71
C PHE A 66 -6.36 1.01 7.42
N THR A 67 -5.53 1.64 6.61
CA THR A 67 -4.98 1.05 5.38
C THR A 67 -3.46 1.10 5.45
N MET A 68 -2.81 0.00 5.12
CA MET A 68 -1.37 -0.06 4.94
C MET A 68 -1.06 -0.62 3.57
N VAL A 69 -0.15 0.02 2.84
CA VAL A 69 0.40 -0.48 1.58
C VAL A 69 1.90 -0.64 1.77
N LEU A 70 2.42 -1.82 1.47
CA LEU A 70 3.84 -2.12 1.56
C LEU A 70 4.30 -2.73 0.24
N ALA A 71 5.25 -2.09 -0.41
CA ALA A 71 5.94 -2.62 -1.59
C ALA A 71 7.44 -2.74 -1.27
N ASN A 72 8.01 -3.89 -1.58
CA ASN A 72 9.45 -4.06 -1.55
C ASN A 72 9.84 -4.95 -2.72
N ASN A 73 10.67 -4.40 -3.60
CA ASN A 73 11.24 -5.12 -4.72
C ASN A 73 12.75 -5.03 -4.61
N SER A 74 13.43 -6.15 -4.77
CA SER A 74 14.88 -6.22 -4.80
C SER A 74 15.24 -7.19 -5.90
N ASP A 75 15.90 -6.69 -6.93
CA ASP A 75 16.35 -7.48 -8.06
C ASP A 75 17.87 -7.48 -8.15
N THR A 76 18.41 -8.58 -8.65
CA THR A 76 19.85 -8.69 -8.92
C THR A 76 20.05 -9.36 -10.26
N ASP A 77 20.49 -8.58 -11.24
CA ASP A 77 20.81 -9.05 -12.57
C ASP A 77 22.32 -9.28 -12.72
N ASN A 78 22.67 -10.48 -13.20
CA ASN A 78 24.03 -10.91 -13.54
C ASN A 78 24.08 -11.53 -14.95
N SER A 79 23.12 -11.18 -15.81
CA SER A 79 23.01 -11.71 -17.18
C SER A 79 24.19 -11.30 -18.05
N VAL A 80 24.77 -10.13 -17.79
CA VAL A 80 25.97 -9.62 -18.47
C VAL A 80 27.21 -10.05 -17.69
N THR A 81 28.16 -10.70 -18.38
CA THR A 81 29.42 -11.13 -17.78
C THR A 81 30.16 -9.94 -17.15
N ASN A 82 30.71 -10.15 -15.94
CA ASN A 82 31.46 -9.16 -15.17
C ASN A 82 30.64 -7.93 -14.71
N VAL A 83 29.32 -7.92 -14.89
CA VAL A 83 28.43 -6.87 -14.41
C VAL A 83 27.45 -7.46 -13.42
N VAL A 84 27.31 -6.80 -12.28
CA VAL A 84 26.28 -7.09 -11.27
C VAL A 84 25.45 -5.84 -11.10
N SER A 85 24.18 -5.88 -11.50
CA SER A 85 23.21 -4.81 -11.28
C SER A 85 22.28 -5.18 -10.14
N LYS A 86 21.99 -4.23 -9.27
CA LYS A 86 21.09 -4.38 -8.11
C LYS A 86 20.15 -3.21 -8.05
N ASP A 87 18.87 -3.49 -8.16
CA ASP A 87 17.81 -2.50 -8.03
C ASP A 87 17.03 -2.80 -6.76
N ASN A 88 16.76 -1.75 -5.98
CA ASN A 88 15.99 -1.86 -4.75
C ASN A 88 14.96 -0.74 -4.69
N ASP A 89 13.71 -1.15 -4.59
CA ASP A 89 12.58 -0.27 -4.38
C ASP A 89 11.89 -0.63 -3.08
N PHE A 90 11.49 0.40 -2.35
CA PHE A 90 10.71 0.27 -1.13
C PHE A 90 9.65 1.34 -1.12
N ALA A 91 8.44 0.98 -0.72
CA ALA A 91 7.37 1.93 -0.50
C ALA A 91 6.50 1.50 0.69
N LEU A 92 6.14 2.48 1.52
CA LEU A 92 5.22 2.32 2.65
C LEU A 92 4.19 3.44 2.60
N GLY A 93 2.91 3.06 2.53
CA GLY A 93 1.76 3.96 2.65
C GLY A 93 0.93 3.62 3.87
N LEU A 94 0.50 4.62 4.62
CA LEU A 94 -0.41 4.50 5.74
C LEU A 94 -1.61 5.42 5.54
N GLY A 95 -2.80 4.90 5.80
CA GLY A 95 -4.05 5.64 5.72
C GLY A 95 -4.89 5.42 6.97
N PHE A 96 -5.46 6.50 7.51
CA PHE A 96 -6.36 6.48 8.65
C PHE A 96 -7.62 7.24 8.30
N GLY A 97 -8.77 6.70 8.67
CA GLY A 97 -10.03 7.29 8.26
C GLY A 97 -11.22 6.83 9.07
N ALA A 98 -12.39 7.26 8.62
CA ALA A 98 -13.66 6.79 9.15
C ALA A 98 -14.64 6.60 8.00
N GLU A 99 -15.56 5.65 8.18
CA GLU A 99 -16.65 5.39 7.26
C GLU A 99 -17.98 5.28 8.02
N LYS A 100 -19.02 5.81 7.39
CA LYS A 100 -20.39 5.73 7.83
C LYS A 100 -21.15 4.77 6.92
N HIS A 101 -21.64 3.69 7.50
CA HIS A 101 -22.51 2.74 6.82
C HIS A 101 -23.96 3.19 6.87
N PHE A 102 -24.65 2.96 5.77
CA PHE A 102 -26.09 3.12 5.65
C PHE A 102 -26.79 1.80 5.99
N THR A 103 -28.07 1.88 6.33
CA THR A 103 -28.88 0.70 6.69
C THR A 103 -28.77 -0.41 5.62
N GLY A 104 -28.80 -0.05 4.34
CA GLY A 104 -28.69 -1.00 3.23
C GLY A 104 -29.79 -2.06 3.26
N THR A 105 -29.42 -3.32 2.97
CA THR A 105 -30.28 -4.52 3.14
C THR A 105 -29.64 -5.46 4.15
N ASP A 106 -30.24 -6.59 4.50
CA ASP A 106 -29.63 -7.56 5.44
C ASP A 106 -28.22 -8.02 5.03
N ARG A 107 -27.90 -7.99 3.72
CA ARG A 107 -26.62 -8.45 3.16
C ARG A 107 -25.84 -7.37 2.43
N LEU A 108 -26.42 -6.21 2.14
CA LEU A 108 -25.72 -5.12 1.48
C LEU A 108 -25.47 -3.99 2.48
N SER A 109 -24.23 -3.54 2.61
CA SER A 109 -23.81 -2.45 3.48
C SER A 109 -23.13 -1.35 2.66
N PRO A 110 -23.90 -0.41 2.09
CA PRO A 110 -23.35 0.78 1.44
C PRO A 110 -22.73 1.71 2.47
N TYR A 111 -21.67 2.44 2.10
CA TYR A 111 -21.01 3.38 2.98
C TYR A 111 -20.35 4.55 2.23
N VAL A 112 -20.10 5.62 2.98
CA VAL A 112 -19.24 6.75 2.57
C VAL A 112 -18.21 6.98 3.66
N GLY A 113 -17.04 7.50 3.29
CA GLY A 113 -15.99 7.75 4.26
C GLY A 113 -14.92 8.69 3.74
N GLY A 114 -13.88 8.84 4.54
CA GLY A 114 -12.68 9.54 4.14
C GLY A 114 -11.45 9.08 4.90
N ASP A 115 -10.30 9.29 4.28
CA ASP A 115 -8.98 8.91 4.76
C ASP A 115 -8.04 10.13 4.75
N ILE A 116 -7.17 10.22 5.74
CA ILE A 116 -5.90 10.95 5.69
C ILE A 116 -4.82 9.93 5.39
N MET A 117 -3.92 10.25 4.47
CA MET A 117 -2.90 9.34 3.97
C MET A 117 -1.53 9.98 4.03
N ILE A 118 -0.53 9.17 4.34
CA ILE A 118 0.89 9.49 4.23
C ILE A 118 1.61 8.35 3.52
N GLY A 119 2.67 8.66 2.79
CA GLY A 119 3.44 7.68 2.05
C GLY A 119 4.90 8.07 1.95
N TYR A 120 5.75 7.05 1.89
CA TYR A 120 7.16 7.18 1.61
C TYR A 120 7.56 6.12 0.59
N ALA A 121 8.34 6.51 -0.42
CA ALA A 121 8.98 5.61 -1.35
C ALA A 121 10.46 5.95 -1.48
N SER A 122 11.28 4.94 -1.72
CA SER A 122 12.70 5.08 -1.99
C SER A 122 13.14 4.08 -3.02
N GLN A 123 14.09 4.49 -3.85
CA GLN A 123 14.67 3.66 -4.89
C GLN A 123 16.19 3.80 -4.89
N SER A 124 16.87 2.74 -5.29
CA SER A 124 18.31 2.78 -5.53
C SER A 124 18.69 1.75 -6.59
N SER A 125 19.62 2.13 -7.46
CA SER A 125 20.22 1.26 -8.45
C SER A 125 21.73 1.25 -8.27
N LYS A 126 22.33 0.07 -8.26
CA LYS A 126 23.77 -0.10 -8.15
C LYS A 126 24.25 -1.06 -9.22
N SER A 127 25.15 -0.60 -10.06
CA SER A 127 25.86 -1.44 -11.02
C SER A 127 27.34 -1.54 -10.66
N THR A 128 27.87 -2.76 -10.64
CA THR A 128 29.28 -3.04 -10.38
C THR A 128 29.86 -3.79 -11.56
N PHE A 129 30.81 -3.16 -12.25
CA PHE A 129 31.62 -3.80 -13.27
C PHE A 129 32.95 -4.27 -12.67
N THR A 130 33.25 -5.55 -12.79
CA THR A 130 34.48 -6.17 -12.28
C THR A 130 35.33 -6.68 -13.45
N PRO A 131 36.34 -5.91 -13.91
CA PRO A 131 37.16 -6.34 -15.03
C PRO A 131 38.04 -7.55 -14.65
N THR A 132 38.49 -8.31 -15.65
CA THR A 132 39.42 -9.44 -15.47
C THR A 132 40.76 -9.02 -14.87
N SER A 133 41.14 -7.74 -15.04
CA SER A 133 42.29 -7.12 -14.40
C SER A 133 42.00 -5.64 -14.13
N GLY A 134 42.47 -5.12 -12.99
CA GLY A 134 42.19 -3.75 -12.55
C GLY A 134 41.21 -3.66 -11.37
N THR A 135 40.80 -2.44 -11.04
CA THR A 135 39.86 -2.16 -9.94
C THR A 135 38.42 -2.18 -10.44
N ALA A 136 37.50 -2.71 -9.64
CA ALA A 136 36.07 -2.67 -9.95
C ALA A 136 35.55 -1.24 -10.03
N VAL A 137 34.64 -0.98 -10.97
CA VAL A 137 33.96 0.30 -11.14
C VAL A 137 32.53 0.14 -10.65
N VAL A 138 32.18 0.93 -9.65
CA VAL A 138 30.84 1.01 -9.09
C VAL A 138 30.17 2.29 -9.56
N SER A 139 28.96 2.15 -10.09
CA SER A 139 28.00 3.23 -10.33
C SER A 139 26.80 3.01 -9.42
N GLU A 140 26.40 4.02 -8.67
CA GLU A 140 25.26 3.97 -7.74
C GLU A 140 24.38 5.20 -7.92
N VAL A 141 23.08 5.00 -8.07
CA VAL A 141 22.06 6.04 -8.07
C VAL A 141 21.17 5.81 -6.85
N LYS A 142 21.03 6.83 -6.01
CA LYS A 142 20.12 6.83 -4.85
C LYS A 142 19.06 7.91 -5.03
N GLY A 143 17.81 7.53 -4.78
CA GLY A 143 16.67 8.40 -4.94
C GLY A 143 16.16 8.50 -6.40
N PRO A 144 15.18 9.38 -6.64
CA PRO A 144 14.58 10.27 -5.65
C PRO A 144 13.76 9.47 -4.62
N ASN A 145 13.83 9.88 -3.36
CA ASN A 145 12.89 9.39 -2.35
C ASN A 145 11.64 10.26 -2.43
N THR A 146 10.45 9.67 -2.39
CA THR A 146 9.21 10.41 -2.51
C THR A 146 8.47 10.38 -1.19
N PHE A 147 8.11 11.54 -0.65
CA PHE A 147 7.16 11.68 0.43
C PHE A 147 5.81 12.13 -0.14
N GLY A 148 4.72 11.53 0.32
CA GLY A 148 3.37 11.91 -0.06
C GLY A 148 2.49 12.10 1.16
N ALA A 149 1.58 13.06 1.09
CA ALA A 149 0.52 13.23 2.08
C ALA A 149 -0.76 13.72 1.41
N GLY A 150 -1.91 13.34 1.92
CA GLY A 150 -3.16 13.81 1.33
C GLY A 150 -4.40 13.29 2.01
N VAL A 151 -5.54 13.61 1.40
CA VAL A 151 -6.86 13.19 1.87
C VAL A 151 -7.60 12.51 0.73
N ARG A 152 -8.48 11.57 1.08
CA ARG A 152 -9.32 10.86 0.12
C ARG A 152 -10.75 10.79 0.63
N GLY A 153 -11.72 11.15 -0.19
CA GLY A 153 -13.13 10.80 0.03
C GLY A 153 -13.43 9.47 -0.66
N VAL A 154 -14.20 8.60 -0.02
CA VAL A 154 -14.58 7.29 -0.57
C VAL A 154 -16.07 7.03 -0.46
N PHE A 155 -16.58 6.22 -1.38
CA PHE A 155 -17.89 5.58 -1.30
C PHE A 155 -17.78 4.14 -1.78
N GLY A 156 -18.58 3.25 -1.20
CA GLY A 156 -18.48 1.83 -1.50
C GLY A 156 -19.68 1.04 -0.98
N ALA A 157 -19.63 -0.27 -1.20
CA ALA A 157 -20.60 -1.20 -0.64
C ALA A 157 -19.99 -2.58 -0.42
N ASP A 158 -20.38 -3.21 0.69
CA ASP A 158 -20.00 -4.59 1.02
C ASP A 158 -21.23 -5.50 0.92
N TYR A 159 -21.11 -6.57 0.13
CA TYR A 159 -22.14 -7.60 -0.03
C TYR A 159 -21.75 -8.89 0.70
N TYR A 160 -22.50 -9.25 1.75
CA TYR A 160 -22.27 -10.41 2.59
C TYR A 160 -22.93 -11.65 1.98
N PHE A 161 -22.13 -12.43 1.25
CA PHE A 161 -22.60 -13.68 0.62
C PHE A 161 -22.60 -14.86 1.60
N ALA A 162 -21.83 -14.77 2.69
CA ALA A 162 -21.86 -15.69 3.82
C ALA A 162 -21.82 -14.90 5.14
N LYS A 163 -22.09 -15.56 6.28
CA LYS A 163 -22.02 -14.91 7.59
C LYS A 163 -20.65 -14.29 7.78
N ARG A 164 -20.59 -12.99 8.08
CA ARG A 164 -19.35 -12.25 8.34
C ARG A 164 -18.36 -12.24 7.16
N VAL A 165 -18.67 -12.85 6.01
CA VAL A 165 -17.83 -12.83 4.80
C VAL A 165 -18.47 -11.96 3.74
N PHE A 166 -17.74 -10.97 3.23
CA PHE A 166 -18.26 -10.04 2.23
C PHE A 166 -17.39 -9.92 0.99
N LEU A 167 -18.05 -9.52 -0.09
CA LEU A 167 -17.45 -9.02 -1.32
C LEU A 167 -17.67 -7.50 -1.39
N GLY A 168 -16.59 -6.71 -1.40
CA GLY A 168 -16.64 -5.25 -1.35
C GLY A 168 -16.22 -4.57 -2.65
N VAL A 169 -16.81 -3.41 -2.93
CA VAL A 169 -16.38 -2.48 -3.99
C VAL A 169 -16.23 -1.07 -3.40
N GLU A 170 -15.22 -0.32 -3.84
CA GLU A 170 -14.93 1.04 -3.34
C GLU A 170 -14.45 1.95 -4.48
N ALA A 171 -14.81 3.22 -4.41
CA ALA A 171 -14.36 4.27 -5.32
C ALA A 171 -14.05 5.53 -4.50
N GLY A 172 -13.19 6.42 -5.02
CA GLY A 172 -12.85 7.64 -4.30
C GLY A 172 -12.21 8.73 -5.15
N LEU A 173 -12.07 9.90 -4.52
CA LEU A 173 -11.35 11.05 -5.05
C LEU A 173 -10.29 11.45 -4.02
N SER A 174 -9.07 11.75 -4.47
CA SER A 174 -7.98 12.13 -3.57
C SER A 174 -7.35 13.47 -3.96
N LEU A 175 -6.96 14.22 -2.93
CA LEU A 175 -6.13 15.41 -3.03
C LEU A 175 -4.79 15.08 -2.39
N MET A 176 -3.72 15.15 -3.15
CA MET A 176 -2.39 14.67 -2.77
C MET A 176 -1.33 15.75 -2.97
N TYR A 177 -0.48 15.89 -1.96
CA TYR A 177 0.82 16.53 -2.06
C TYR A 177 1.89 15.46 -2.17
N SER A 178 2.87 15.65 -3.04
CA SER A 178 4.09 14.85 -3.07
C SER A 178 5.33 15.74 -3.14
N SER A 179 6.41 15.27 -2.54
CA SER A 179 7.73 15.87 -2.60
C SER A 179 8.73 14.79 -2.96
N GLU A 180 9.56 15.06 -3.94
CA GLU A 180 10.70 14.26 -4.30
C GLU A 180 11.94 14.83 -3.60
N GLY A 181 12.73 13.93 -3.04
CA GLY A 181 14.04 14.22 -2.49
C GLY A 181 15.10 14.26 -3.59
N ASP A 182 16.32 14.55 -3.15
CA ASP A 182 17.45 14.62 -4.07
C ASP A 182 17.79 13.26 -4.68
N THR A 183 18.31 13.29 -5.90
CA THR A 183 18.91 12.11 -6.56
C THR A 183 20.41 12.28 -6.58
N THR A 184 21.14 11.33 -5.98
CA THR A 184 22.61 11.34 -5.98
C THR A 184 23.13 10.23 -6.86
N THR A 185 24.03 10.58 -7.77
CA THR A 185 24.78 9.64 -8.62
C THR A 185 26.24 9.63 -8.19
N SER A 186 26.72 8.44 -7.82
CA SER A 186 28.10 8.18 -7.44
C SER A 186 28.77 7.28 -8.47
N LEU A 187 29.94 7.67 -8.95
CA LEU A 187 30.77 6.88 -9.85
C LEU A 187 32.19 6.78 -9.30
N THR A 188 32.74 5.57 -9.31
CA THR A 188 34.10 5.33 -8.82
C THR A 188 35.11 6.23 -9.52
N GLY A 189 35.87 7.02 -8.76
CA GLY A 189 36.87 7.95 -9.29
C GLY A 189 36.33 9.30 -9.75
N SER A 190 35.04 9.59 -9.55
CA SER A 190 34.39 10.88 -9.85
C SER A 190 33.74 11.46 -8.59
N PRO A 191 33.60 12.80 -8.48
CA PRO A 191 32.80 13.40 -7.43
C PRO A 191 31.31 13.05 -7.60
N ASP A 192 30.61 12.92 -6.48
CA ASP A 192 29.16 12.69 -6.49
C ASP A 192 28.43 13.87 -7.13
N VAL A 193 27.42 13.57 -7.94
CA VAL A 193 26.52 14.56 -8.54
C VAL A 193 25.14 14.43 -7.90
N THR A 194 24.64 15.52 -7.33
CA THR A 194 23.32 15.57 -6.70
C THR A 194 22.39 16.50 -7.47
N VAL A 195 21.26 15.97 -7.93
CA VAL A 195 20.16 16.74 -8.53
C VAL A 195 19.11 16.96 -7.47
N LYS A 196 18.69 18.21 -7.29
CA LYS A 196 17.66 18.58 -6.31
C LYS A 196 16.28 18.08 -6.74
N GLY A 197 15.56 17.49 -5.80
CA GLY A 197 14.15 17.12 -5.99
C GLY A 197 13.22 18.32 -5.98
N GLY A 198 11.97 18.09 -6.39
CA GLY A 198 10.90 19.10 -6.44
C GLY A 198 9.66 18.69 -5.65
N SER A 199 8.64 19.55 -5.63
CA SER A 199 7.34 19.22 -5.05
C SER A 199 6.21 19.43 -6.05
N ASN A 200 5.20 18.58 -5.96
CA ASN A 200 4.06 18.57 -6.86
C ASN A 200 2.77 18.48 -6.04
N PHE A 201 1.75 19.21 -6.47
CA PHE A 201 0.40 19.09 -5.94
C PHE A 201 -0.49 18.48 -7.02
N ASN A 202 -1.31 17.50 -6.65
CA ASN A 202 -2.17 16.81 -7.60
C ASN A 202 -3.53 16.49 -7.00
N ILE A 203 -4.55 16.52 -7.85
CA ILE A 203 -5.90 16.07 -7.51
C ILE A 203 -6.24 14.98 -8.52
N SER A 204 -6.38 13.76 -8.03
CA SER A 204 -6.56 12.60 -8.88
C SER A 204 -7.83 11.86 -8.47
N PRO A 205 -8.81 11.73 -9.37
CA PRO A 205 -9.84 10.73 -9.19
C PRO A 205 -9.20 9.36 -9.23
N SER A 206 -9.37 8.57 -8.17
CA SER A 206 -8.81 7.23 -8.09
C SER A 206 -9.93 6.27 -7.73
N VAL A 207 -10.34 5.46 -8.69
CA VAL A 207 -11.20 4.35 -8.34
C VAL A 207 -10.31 3.31 -7.67
N VAL A 208 -10.55 3.03 -6.38
CA VAL A 208 -10.00 1.83 -5.73
C VAL A 208 -10.80 0.64 -6.22
N THR A 209 -10.82 0.43 -7.54
CA THR A 209 -11.50 -0.68 -8.18
C THR A 209 -10.74 -1.95 -7.87
N GLY A 210 -11.28 -2.72 -6.93
CA GLY A 210 -10.87 -4.07 -6.67
C GLY A 210 -12.07 -4.81 -6.08
N ILE A 211 -12.28 -6.04 -6.53
CA ILE A 211 -13.14 -6.95 -5.81
C ILE A 211 -12.41 -7.29 -4.52
N ARG A 212 -13.03 -6.97 -3.40
CA ARG A 212 -12.45 -7.15 -2.08
C ARG A 212 -13.13 -8.30 -1.38
N ILE A 213 -12.38 -9.22 -0.81
CA ILE A 213 -12.94 -10.21 0.11
C ILE A 213 -12.55 -9.84 1.52
N GLY A 214 -13.51 -9.86 2.43
CA GLY A 214 -13.19 -9.61 3.83
C GLY A 214 -14.02 -10.43 4.78
N TYR A 215 -13.52 -10.48 6.01
CA TYR A 215 -14.10 -11.21 7.12
C TYR A 215 -14.30 -10.28 8.31
N ALA A 216 -15.45 -10.38 8.99
CA ALA A 216 -15.73 -9.72 10.26
C ALA A 216 -15.45 -10.67 11.42
N PHE A 217 -14.53 -10.30 12.30
CA PHE A 217 -14.17 -11.04 13.52
C PHE A 217 -15.07 -10.65 14.66
#